data_AF-A0A0G0MJ14-F1
#
_entry.id   AF-A0A0G0MJ14-F1
#
_cell.length_a   1.000
_cell.length_b   1.000
_cell.length_c   1.000
_cell.angle_alpha   90.00
_cell.angle_beta   90.00
_cell.angle_gamma   90.00
#
_symmetry.space_group_name_H-M   'P 1'
#
loop_
_entity.id
_entity.type
_entity.pdbx_description
1 polymer ?
#
loop_
_entity_poly.entity_id
_entity_poly.type
_entity_poly.pdbx_seq_one_letter_code
_entity_poly.pdbx_strand_id
1 'polypeptide(L)'
;MSCLNIYRVEGVRMKNRFSYVFLMLVISIVFGGISDCQQDNDGDGSTDDIDCNDSDPNIYPGALELCDHVDNDCDETVDNGLDNDGDGTTSCSGDCDDEDPAKGPQASDIPDDEIDNDCDGFVDDKGWEWGSTGADTAKAIALENDLVCIAGSTGGNLYQPSAGGSDAIVACFDKDGIPEFEWQFGFSSQDSFNDIVLSEGNVFVGGTVDEAAFVGSVTWNQLGIKGSSGNAVVENEGFIFLAGSEPTESGGNRAFVARYELDGTPAGKWILETGTKTSATGLAKRPSGGIIVVGHTDATVYGHIDGWLVEMTTDLEIVGDISVFGTSRDDFPHDVAIASNGSPVVVGNTYEENSYTQGFVTLVRDDGGWYVESGVDHLDDEFHGVITTDNNGFYAIGDQYDSLLLSQISLAHYDDSGVLLEKFIFGTPSDNDYGNGIKIDEEERIWITGSTGGPLFSPFQEGDKTTNCYVTPI
;
A
#
# COMPACT_ATOMS: atom_id res chain seq x y z
N MET A 1 45.88 -24.04 -24.23
CA MET A 1 46.52 -24.60 -25.46
C MET A 1 48.04 -24.53 -25.30
N SER A 2 48.89 -25.55 -25.33
CA SER A 2 48.79 -26.98 -25.70
C SER A 2 49.99 -27.71 -25.06
N CYS A 3 49.78 -28.77 -24.26
CA CYS A 3 50.88 -29.65 -23.82
C CYS A 3 51.06 -30.79 -24.85
N LEU A 4 52.21 -30.81 -25.51
CA LEU A 4 52.55 -31.73 -26.60
C LEU A 4 53.03 -33.08 -26.01
N ASN A 5 52.29 -34.17 -26.25
CA ASN A 5 52.73 -35.53 -25.93
C ASN A 5 53.63 -36.09 -27.05
N ILE A 6 54.85 -36.53 -26.71
CA ILE A 6 55.69 -37.38 -27.57
C ILE A 6 56.02 -38.66 -26.80
N TYR A 7 55.48 -39.80 -27.24
CA TYR A 7 55.95 -41.13 -26.84
C TYR A 7 56.62 -41.82 -28.03
N ARG A 8 57.85 -42.30 -27.84
CA ARG A 8 58.52 -43.23 -28.76
C ARG A 8 59.02 -44.43 -27.96
N VAL A 9 58.37 -45.58 -28.15
CA VAL A 9 58.81 -46.89 -27.62
C VAL A 9 59.47 -47.66 -28.76
N GLU A 10 60.78 -47.86 -28.71
CA GLU A 10 61.47 -48.83 -29.57
C GLU A 10 61.66 -50.16 -28.83
N GLY A 11 61.12 -51.22 -29.42
CA GLY A 11 61.03 -52.55 -28.83
C GLY A 11 62.36 -53.32 -28.82
N VAL A 12 62.57 -54.07 -27.73
CA VAL A 12 63.62 -55.10 -27.65
C VAL A 12 63.02 -56.47 -27.95
N ARG A 13 63.67 -57.18 -28.88
CA ARG A 13 63.30 -58.48 -29.47
C ARG A 13 63.21 -59.63 -28.46
N MET A 14 62.12 -60.41 -28.50
CA MET A 14 62.05 -61.76 -27.91
C MET A 14 62.53 -62.83 -28.91
N LYS A 15 63.40 -63.76 -28.46
CA LYS A 15 63.78 -64.99 -29.19
C LYS A 15 63.22 -66.22 -28.46
N ASN A 16 62.45 -67.02 -29.21
CA ASN A 16 62.21 -68.47 -29.10
C ASN A 16 61.45 -69.09 -27.90
N ARG A 17 60.23 -69.55 -28.24
CA ARG A 17 59.56 -70.86 -28.05
C ARG A 17 59.65 -71.66 -26.72
N PHE A 18 58.45 -72.10 -26.31
CA PHE A 18 58.04 -73.27 -25.47
C PHE A 18 57.51 -73.00 -24.04
N SER A 19 56.18 -73.20 -23.92
CA SER A 19 55.39 -73.89 -22.87
C SER A 19 55.70 -73.81 -21.37
N TYR A 20 54.63 -73.45 -20.65
CA TYR A 20 54.16 -73.92 -19.33
C TYR A 20 54.89 -73.48 -18.02
N VAL A 21 54.12 -72.71 -17.23
CA VAL A 21 53.86 -72.89 -15.78
C VAL A 21 54.91 -72.42 -14.75
N PHE A 22 54.44 -71.46 -13.93
CA PHE A 22 54.81 -71.11 -12.55
C PHE A 22 56.14 -70.38 -12.25
N LEU A 23 56.00 -69.12 -11.79
CA LEU A 23 56.33 -68.65 -10.42
C LEU A 23 57.14 -67.33 -10.35
N MET A 24 56.43 -66.26 -9.94
CA MET A 24 56.81 -65.11 -9.09
C MET A 24 58.08 -64.28 -9.39
N LEU A 25 57.92 -62.97 -9.70
CA LEU A 25 58.10 -61.87 -8.73
C LEU A 25 57.82 -60.47 -9.38
N VAL A 26 56.89 -59.72 -8.77
CA VAL A 26 56.89 -58.27 -8.48
C VAL A 26 57.24 -57.27 -9.60
N ILE A 27 56.24 -56.48 -10.00
CA ILE A 27 56.22 -55.00 -9.96
C ILE A 27 54.74 -54.61 -9.94
N SER A 28 54.27 -54.07 -8.81
CA SER A 28 52.96 -53.41 -8.73
C SER A 28 53.05 -52.09 -9.49
N ILE A 29 52.47 -52.03 -10.69
CA ILE A 29 52.14 -50.75 -11.33
C ILE A 29 50.75 -50.38 -10.80
N VAL A 30 50.74 -49.60 -9.71
CA VAL A 30 49.57 -48.77 -9.39
C VAL A 30 49.56 -47.68 -10.46
N PHE A 31 48.60 -47.76 -11.37
CA PHE A 31 48.24 -46.62 -12.22
C PHE A 31 47.56 -45.59 -11.32
N GLY A 32 48.38 -44.78 -10.64
CA GLY A 32 47.98 -43.55 -9.96
C GLY A 32 48.61 -42.39 -10.71
N GLY A 33 48.08 -42.08 -11.88
CA GLY A 33 48.31 -40.80 -12.53
C GLY A 33 47.16 -39.88 -12.14
N ILE A 34 47.29 -39.21 -11.00
CA ILE A 34 46.52 -37.99 -10.74
C ILE A 34 47.05 -36.95 -11.73
N SER A 35 46.25 -36.62 -12.75
CA SER A 35 46.45 -35.43 -13.55
C SER A 35 46.06 -34.25 -12.70
N ASP A 36 46.98 -33.78 -11.86
CA ASP A 36 46.84 -32.51 -11.15
C ASP A 36 47.18 -31.39 -12.13
N CYS A 37 46.22 -31.11 -13.00
CA CYS A 37 46.14 -29.84 -13.70
C CYS A 37 45.03 -29.10 -12.96
N GLN A 38 45.41 -28.35 -11.94
CA GLN A 38 44.58 -27.31 -11.35
C GLN A 38 44.17 -26.39 -12.52
N GLN A 39 42.91 -26.51 -12.92
CA GLN A 39 42.32 -25.78 -14.03
C GLN A 39 41.75 -24.48 -13.43
N ASP A 40 41.98 -23.38 -14.15
CA ASP A 40 41.58 -22.01 -13.81
C ASP A 40 41.00 -21.49 -15.13
N ASN A 41 39.67 -21.52 -15.24
CA ASN A 41 38.96 -21.37 -16.50
C ASN A 41 38.75 -19.92 -16.94
N ASP A 42 38.65 -18.99 -16.00
CA ASP A 42 38.39 -17.57 -16.21
C ASP A 42 39.60 -16.68 -15.90
N GLY A 43 40.61 -17.19 -15.20
CA GLY A 43 41.94 -16.60 -15.08
C GLY A 43 42.11 -15.61 -13.94
N ASP A 44 41.31 -15.70 -12.87
CA ASP A 44 41.48 -14.88 -11.66
C ASP A 44 42.55 -15.40 -10.70
N GLY A 45 43.05 -16.61 -10.94
CA GLY A 45 44.10 -17.25 -10.16
C GLY A 45 43.60 -18.18 -9.06
N SER A 46 42.29 -18.39 -8.95
CA SER A 46 41.65 -19.47 -8.23
C SER A 46 41.46 -20.69 -9.13
N THR A 47 41.30 -21.85 -8.52
CA THR A 47 41.18 -23.12 -9.24
C THR A 47 39.73 -23.57 -9.21
N ASP A 48 39.26 -24.22 -10.28
CA ASP A 48 37.88 -24.69 -10.46
C ASP A 48 37.34 -25.56 -9.28
N ASP A 49 38.19 -26.02 -8.34
CA ASP A 49 37.78 -26.78 -7.15
C ASP A 49 37.55 -25.94 -5.88
N ILE A 50 37.89 -24.65 -5.89
CA ILE A 50 37.71 -23.71 -4.79
C ILE A 50 36.92 -22.47 -5.26
N ASP A 51 36.94 -22.18 -6.56
CA ASP A 51 36.12 -21.15 -7.19
C ASP A 51 34.63 -21.53 -7.21
N CYS A 52 33.76 -20.59 -6.84
CA CYS A 52 32.31 -20.76 -6.85
C CYS A 52 31.68 -20.46 -8.22
N ASN A 53 32.42 -19.82 -9.15
CA ASN A 53 32.00 -19.62 -10.53
C ASN A 53 33.18 -19.58 -11.52
N ASP A 54 33.60 -20.76 -11.99
CA ASP A 54 34.68 -20.99 -12.97
C ASP A 54 34.52 -20.32 -14.38
N SER A 55 33.61 -19.37 -14.53
CA SER A 55 33.34 -18.65 -15.77
C SER A 55 33.34 -17.13 -15.60
N ASP A 56 33.51 -16.61 -14.38
CA ASP A 56 33.49 -15.18 -14.08
C ASP A 56 34.69 -14.79 -13.20
N PRO A 57 35.72 -14.11 -13.77
CA PRO A 57 36.94 -13.78 -13.04
C PRO A 57 36.76 -12.70 -11.98
N ASN A 58 35.54 -12.27 -11.68
CA ASN A 58 35.20 -11.39 -10.55
C ASN A 58 34.61 -12.15 -9.36
N ILE A 59 34.37 -13.45 -9.49
CA ILE A 59 33.80 -14.30 -8.45
C ILE A 59 34.86 -15.35 -8.10
N TYR A 60 35.51 -15.20 -6.95
CA TYR A 60 36.57 -16.09 -6.50
C TYR A 60 36.85 -15.94 -5.00
N PRO A 61 37.46 -16.94 -4.35
CA PRO A 61 37.87 -16.88 -2.95
C PRO A 61 38.59 -15.58 -2.55
N GLY A 62 37.93 -14.74 -1.76
CA GLY A 62 38.44 -13.45 -1.29
C GLY A 62 38.38 -12.31 -2.31
N ALA A 63 37.49 -12.39 -3.31
CA ALA A 63 37.08 -11.23 -4.10
C ALA A 63 36.42 -10.14 -3.22
N LEU A 64 36.11 -8.99 -3.83
CA LEU A 64 35.35 -7.94 -3.14
C LEU A 64 33.87 -8.16 -3.45
N GLU A 65 33.04 -8.20 -2.42
CA GLU A 65 31.58 -8.21 -2.56
C GLU A 65 31.06 -6.95 -3.26
N LEU A 66 30.08 -7.16 -4.15
CA LEU A 66 29.36 -6.14 -4.89
C LEU A 66 27.87 -6.23 -4.53
N CYS A 67 27.11 -5.14 -4.66
CA CYS A 67 25.65 -5.18 -4.51
C CYS A 67 24.98 -5.84 -5.74
N ASP A 68 25.28 -7.11 -6.02
CA ASP A 68 24.70 -7.87 -7.13
C ASP A 68 23.97 -9.15 -6.69
N HIS A 69 23.85 -9.37 -5.37
CA HIS A 69 23.23 -10.52 -4.76
C HIS A 69 23.91 -11.85 -5.13
N VAL A 70 25.21 -11.78 -5.41
CA VAL A 70 26.07 -12.92 -5.67
C VAL A 70 27.19 -12.91 -4.63
N ASP A 71 27.42 -14.06 -4.00
CA ASP A 71 28.61 -14.32 -3.19
C ASP A 71 29.84 -14.25 -4.13
N ASN A 72 30.49 -13.09 -4.18
CA ASN A 72 31.63 -12.86 -5.06
C ASN A 72 32.91 -13.45 -4.46
N ASP A 73 33.03 -13.48 -3.13
CA ASP A 73 34.23 -13.90 -2.43
C ASP A 73 34.26 -15.39 -2.03
N CYS A 74 33.20 -16.13 -2.40
CA CYS A 74 32.98 -17.56 -2.19
C CYS A 74 33.06 -17.98 -0.71
N ASP A 75 32.63 -17.13 0.23
CA ASP A 75 32.65 -17.42 1.67
C ASP A 75 31.34 -18.00 2.24
N GLU A 76 30.36 -18.29 1.36
CA GLU A 76 29.00 -18.75 1.66
C GLU A 76 28.07 -17.67 2.24
N THR A 77 28.51 -16.41 2.28
CA THR A 77 27.68 -15.25 2.58
C THR A 77 27.57 -14.35 1.36
N VAL A 78 26.43 -13.68 1.22
CA VAL A 78 26.14 -12.83 0.05
C VAL A 78 26.19 -11.38 0.52
N ASP A 79 26.89 -10.53 -0.22
CA ASP A 79 26.97 -9.09 -0.02
C ASP A 79 27.51 -8.72 1.39
N ASN A 80 28.40 -9.54 1.97
CA ASN A 80 28.97 -9.35 3.32
C ASN A 80 30.07 -8.27 3.37
N GLY A 81 30.23 -7.64 4.54
CA GLY A 81 31.26 -6.60 4.76
C GLY A 81 30.95 -5.25 4.11
N LEU A 82 29.70 -5.05 3.71
CA LEU A 82 29.15 -3.81 3.14
C LEU A 82 28.29 -3.01 4.15
N ASP A 83 28.44 -3.33 5.44
CA ASP A 83 27.91 -2.64 6.63
C ASP A 83 29.13 -2.02 7.33
N ASN A 84 29.44 -0.76 6.99
CA ASN A 84 30.66 -0.09 7.42
C ASN A 84 30.56 0.50 8.83
N ASP A 85 29.34 0.76 9.32
CA ASP A 85 29.09 1.38 10.62
C ASP A 85 28.62 0.40 11.71
N GLY A 86 28.21 -0.80 11.32
CA GLY A 86 27.84 -1.91 12.18
C GLY A 86 26.41 -1.86 12.72
N ASP A 87 25.49 -1.14 12.06
CA ASP A 87 24.08 -1.07 12.46
C ASP A 87 23.27 -2.33 12.06
N GLY A 88 23.83 -3.18 11.20
CA GLY A 88 23.23 -4.41 10.71
C GLY A 88 22.50 -4.26 9.37
N THR A 89 22.48 -3.07 8.79
CA THR A 89 22.07 -2.76 7.42
C THR A 89 23.31 -2.59 6.56
N THR A 90 23.24 -3.03 5.31
CA THR A 90 24.34 -2.80 4.36
C THR A 90 23.97 -1.63 3.45
N SER A 91 24.99 -0.98 2.86
CA SER A 91 24.80 -0.03 1.75
C SER A 91 23.97 -0.57 0.57
N CYS A 92 23.87 -1.89 0.42
CA CYS A 92 23.03 -2.55 -0.59
C CYS A 92 21.58 -2.79 -0.13
N SER A 93 21.30 -2.68 1.17
CA SER A 93 20.02 -3.02 1.81
C SER A 93 19.26 -1.78 2.30
N GLY A 94 19.55 -0.60 1.74
CA GLY A 94 18.79 0.62 2.02
C GLY A 94 19.43 1.59 3.01
N ASP A 95 20.67 1.35 3.42
CA ASP A 95 21.42 2.30 4.25
C ASP A 95 21.73 3.61 3.48
N CYS A 96 21.26 4.74 3.99
CA CYS A 96 21.44 6.06 3.39
C CYS A 96 22.75 6.76 3.82
N ASP A 97 23.40 6.31 4.89
CA ASP A 97 24.72 6.79 5.33
C ASP A 97 25.48 5.69 6.09
N ASP A 98 26.01 4.73 5.33
CA ASP A 98 26.81 3.56 5.78
C ASP A 98 28.09 3.92 6.58
N GLU A 99 28.34 5.20 6.86
CA GLU A 99 29.39 5.64 7.80
C GLU A 99 28.84 6.04 9.19
N ASP A 100 27.51 6.03 9.40
CA ASP A 100 26.84 6.53 10.60
C ASP A 100 25.69 5.60 11.06
N PRO A 101 25.88 4.81 12.14
CA PRO A 101 24.94 3.77 12.56
C PRO A 101 23.65 4.32 13.21
N ALA A 102 23.46 5.63 13.13
CA ALA A 102 22.21 6.32 13.46
C ALA A 102 21.41 6.71 12.21
N LYS A 103 21.87 6.34 11.01
CA LYS A 103 21.25 6.65 9.73
C LYS A 103 21.09 5.40 8.85
N GLY A 104 20.05 4.63 9.09
CA GLY A 104 19.78 3.39 8.39
C GLY A 104 18.33 2.95 8.59
N PRO A 105 17.76 2.06 7.75
CA PRO A 105 16.41 1.49 7.85
C PRO A 105 15.93 0.95 9.20
N GLN A 106 16.80 0.88 10.20
CA GLN A 106 16.49 0.42 11.57
C GLN A 106 16.64 1.54 12.61
N ALA A 107 17.03 2.74 12.19
CA ALA A 107 17.09 3.93 13.03
C ALA A 107 15.67 4.48 13.27
N SER A 108 15.60 5.61 13.96
CA SER A 108 14.38 6.40 14.04
C SER A 108 14.75 7.84 13.81
N ASP A 109 13.91 8.56 13.07
CA ASP A 109 14.08 9.99 12.86
C ASP A 109 14.25 10.79 14.15
N ILE A 110 15.21 11.72 14.10
CA ILE A 110 15.47 12.70 15.14
C ILE A 110 14.59 13.92 14.82
N PRO A 111 13.60 14.26 15.66
CA PRO A 111 12.67 15.33 15.33
C PRO A 111 13.36 16.70 15.12
N ASP A 112 12.97 17.36 14.04
CA ASP A 112 13.38 18.72 13.63
C ASP A 112 14.87 18.86 13.27
N ASP A 113 15.53 17.80 12.80
CA ASP A 113 16.91 17.85 12.34
C ASP A 113 17.06 17.96 10.81
N GLU A 114 15.94 17.90 10.08
CA GLU A 114 15.83 17.96 8.62
C GLU A 114 16.64 16.85 7.90
N ILE A 115 16.87 15.71 8.56
CA ILE A 115 17.55 14.54 8.02
C ILE A 115 16.62 13.33 8.10
N ASP A 116 16.55 12.56 7.02
CA ASP A 116 15.97 11.22 6.97
C ASP A 116 16.99 10.26 7.63
N ASN A 117 16.78 9.92 8.89
CA ASN A 117 17.65 9.02 9.65
C ASN A 117 17.27 7.56 9.45
N ASP A 118 16.03 7.22 9.16
CA ASP A 118 15.62 5.83 8.91
C ASP A 118 15.52 5.46 7.43
N CYS A 119 15.97 6.35 6.55
CA CYS A 119 16.13 6.14 5.12
C CYS A 119 14.84 5.70 4.41
N ASP A 120 13.68 6.08 4.94
CA ASP A 120 12.36 5.68 4.44
C ASP A 120 11.82 6.66 3.37
N GLY A 121 12.56 7.75 3.13
CA GLY A 121 12.24 8.80 2.17
C GLY A 121 11.51 10.00 2.76
N PHE A 122 11.20 9.98 4.06
CA PHE A 122 10.62 11.08 4.81
C PHE A 122 11.64 11.72 5.74
N VAL A 123 11.44 13.00 6.03
CA VAL A 123 12.34 13.79 6.87
C VAL A 123 11.55 14.26 8.06
N ASP A 124 12.05 13.95 9.26
CA ASP A 124 11.43 14.30 10.52
C ASP A 124 10.02 13.70 10.66
N ASP A 125 9.93 12.37 10.70
CA ASP A 125 8.71 11.54 10.80
C ASP A 125 7.74 11.96 11.93
N LYS A 126 6.98 13.02 11.67
CA LYS A 126 6.02 13.62 12.59
C LYS A 126 4.68 12.90 12.52
N GLY A 127 4.65 11.64 12.91
CA GLY A 127 3.41 10.88 13.00
C GLY A 127 2.88 10.74 14.41
N TRP A 128 1.57 10.54 14.51
CA TRP A 128 0.90 10.16 15.75
C TRP A 128 0.24 8.81 15.59
N GLU A 129 0.56 7.90 16.50
CA GLU A 129 -0.14 6.63 16.67
C GLU A 129 -0.99 6.62 17.92
N TRP A 130 -2.19 6.06 17.79
CA TRP A 130 -3.06 5.81 18.92
C TRP A 130 -3.98 4.63 18.65
N GLY A 131 -4.36 3.95 19.72
CA GLY A 131 -5.21 2.79 19.63
C GLY A 131 -5.60 2.24 20.99
N SER A 132 -6.33 1.15 20.95
CA SER A 132 -6.88 0.43 22.07
C SER A 132 -6.21 -0.95 22.16
N THR A 133 -6.64 -1.79 23.10
CA THR A 133 -6.21 -3.20 23.11
C THR A 133 -6.91 -4.07 22.06
N GLY A 134 -7.75 -3.48 21.21
CA GLY A 134 -8.45 -4.12 20.11
C GLY A 134 -7.88 -3.65 18.78
N ALA A 135 -8.38 -4.15 17.65
CA ALA A 135 -7.98 -3.61 16.35
C ALA A 135 -8.63 -2.24 16.12
N ASP A 136 -7.82 -1.24 15.79
CA ASP A 136 -8.19 0.12 15.51
C ASP A 136 -7.90 0.45 14.04
N THR A 137 -8.75 1.27 13.43
CA THR A 137 -8.61 1.63 12.02
C THR A 137 -9.05 3.07 11.80
N ALA A 138 -8.13 3.91 11.34
CA ALA A 138 -8.47 5.22 10.80
C ALA A 138 -8.73 5.07 9.28
N LYS A 139 -9.90 5.51 8.83
CA LYS A 139 -10.36 5.34 7.44
C LYS A 139 -10.31 6.63 6.63
N ALA A 140 -10.53 7.77 7.28
CA ALA A 140 -10.58 9.05 6.61
C ALA A 140 -10.06 10.18 7.48
N ILE A 141 -9.60 11.23 6.81
CA ILE A 141 -9.02 12.44 7.39
C ILE A 141 -9.65 13.67 6.77
N ALA A 142 -9.87 14.70 7.59
CA ALA A 142 -10.32 16.01 7.17
C ALA A 142 -9.55 17.11 7.92
N LEU A 143 -9.31 18.22 7.22
CA LEU A 143 -8.55 19.35 7.72
C LEU A 143 -9.43 20.61 7.69
N GLU A 144 -9.40 21.41 8.74
CA GLU A 144 -10.04 22.74 8.77
C GLU A 144 -9.25 23.67 9.71
N ASN A 145 -8.64 24.72 9.15
CA ASN A 145 -7.72 25.61 9.87
C ASN A 145 -6.52 24.82 10.46
N ASP A 146 -6.43 24.75 11.80
CA ASP A 146 -5.40 24.00 12.53
C ASP A 146 -5.89 22.64 13.02
N LEU A 147 -7.13 22.26 12.70
CA LEU A 147 -7.73 20.99 13.14
C LEU A 147 -7.47 19.88 12.12
N VAL A 148 -6.96 18.76 12.62
CA VAL A 148 -6.78 17.49 11.91
C VAL A 148 -7.76 16.49 12.53
N CYS A 149 -8.81 16.12 11.79
CA CYS A 149 -9.83 15.19 12.27
C CYS A 149 -9.79 13.88 11.50
N ILE A 150 -9.95 12.79 12.23
CA ILE A 150 -9.89 11.42 11.76
C ILE A 150 -11.21 10.74 12.08
N ALA A 151 -11.71 9.94 11.13
CA ALA A 151 -12.85 9.05 11.31
C ALA A 151 -12.45 7.60 11.06
N GLY A 152 -13.06 6.69 11.83
CA GLY A 152 -12.71 5.27 11.74
C GLY A 152 -13.51 4.38 12.68
N SER A 153 -12.85 3.33 13.17
CA SER A 153 -13.41 2.42 14.17
C SER A 153 -12.38 1.86 15.14
N THR A 154 -12.84 1.47 16.33
CA THR A 154 -12.06 0.79 17.37
C THR A 154 -12.73 -0.51 17.80
N GLY A 155 -11.95 -1.59 17.95
CA GLY A 155 -12.40 -2.86 18.53
C GLY A 155 -12.32 -2.90 20.06
N GLY A 156 -11.90 -1.81 20.71
CA GLY A 156 -11.62 -1.77 22.13
C GLY A 156 -12.17 -0.55 22.85
N ASN A 157 -11.64 -0.33 24.05
CA ASN A 157 -12.00 0.82 24.88
C ASN A 157 -10.98 1.94 24.63
N LEU A 158 -11.25 2.81 23.66
CA LEU A 158 -10.35 3.92 23.32
C LEU A 158 -10.72 5.17 24.12
N TYR A 159 -11.91 5.72 23.86
CA TYR A 159 -12.44 6.92 24.53
C TYR A 159 -13.64 6.60 25.42
N GLN A 160 -14.35 5.51 25.12
CA GLN A 160 -15.49 5.01 25.90
C GLN A 160 -15.43 3.48 25.97
N PRO A 161 -16.21 2.84 26.86
CA PRO A 161 -16.32 1.38 26.84
C PRO A 161 -16.94 0.88 25.53
N SER A 162 -16.33 -0.13 24.92
CA SER A 162 -16.85 -0.77 23.70
C SER A 162 -18.27 -1.30 23.91
N ALA A 163 -19.15 -1.02 22.95
CA ALA A 163 -20.57 -1.36 23.02
C ALA A 163 -20.89 -2.78 22.48
N GLY A 164 -19.94 -3.46 21.84
CA GLY A 164 -20.11 -4.80 21.31
C GLY A 164 -19.10 -5.16 20.23
N GLY A 165 -19.46 -4.92 18.97
CA GLY A 165 -18.52 -5.05 17.86
C GLY A 165 -17.48 -3.93 17.87
N SER A 166 -16.98 -3.56 16.69
CA SER A 166 -16.22 -2.32 16.59
C SER A 166 -17.14 -1.12 16.86
N ASP A 167 -16.63 -0.09 17.53
CA ASP A 167 -17.31 1.18 17.70
C ASP A 167 -16.74 2.19 16.71
N ALA A 168 -17.57 3.08 16.18
CA ALA A 168 -17.13 4.18 15.35
C ALA A 168 -16.39 5.24 16.18
N ILE A 169 -15.36 5.86 15.60
CA ILE A 169 -14.57 6.89 16.27
C ILE A 169 -14.44 8.15 15.43
N VAL A 170 -14.42 9.29 16.11
CA VAL A 170 -13.90 10.56 15.58
C VAL A 170 -12.88 11.08 16.58
N ALA A 171 -11.68 11.40 16.10
CA ALA A 171 -10.63 12.02 16.89
C ALA A 171 -10.08 13.22 16.13
N CYS A 172 -10.01 14.36 16.80
CA CYS A 172 -9.52 15.61 16.24
C CYS A 172 -8.43 16.17 17.13
N PHE A 173 -7.37 16.61 16.48
CA PHE A 173 -6.16 17.14 17.10
C PHE A 173 -5.79 18.47 16.44
N ASP A 174 -5.00 19.29 17.10
CA ASP A 174 -4.28 20.35 16.39
C ASP A 174 -3.12 19.76 15.56
N LYS A 175 -2.45 20.60 14.76
CA LYS A 175 -1.29 20.20 13.95
C LYS A 175 -0.06 19.77 14.76
N ASP A 176 -0.06 20.00 16.08
CA ASP A 176 0.98 19.53 17.00
C ASP A 176 0.56 18.19 17.69
N GLY A 177 -0.59 17.63 17.31
CA GLY A 177 -1.13 16.37 17.83
C GLY A 177 -1.81 16.51 19.20
N ILE A 178 -2.11 17.72 19.64
CA ILE A 178 -2.82 17.94 20.91
C ILE A 178 -4.31 17.64 20.69
N PRO A 179 -4.93 16.74 21.48
CA PRO A 179 -6.34 16.42 21.31
C PRO A 179 -7.27 17.61 21.58
N GLU A 180 -8.18 17.87 20.65
CA GLU A 180 -9.20 18.92 20.72
C GLU A 180 -10.62 18.34 20.87
N PHE A 181 -10.90 17.20 20.23
CA PHE A 181 -12.18 16.50 20.31
C PHE A 181 -12.01 15.00 20.09
N GLU A 182 -12.48 14.18 21.02
CA GLU A 182 -12.38 12.73 20.91
C GLU A 182 -13.74 12.09 21.24
N TRP A 183 -14.16 11.18 20.38
CA TRP A 183 -15.46 10.56 20.49
C TRP A 183 -15.44 9.12 19.99
N GLN A 184 -15.98 8.22 20.80
CA GLN A 184 -16.25 6.83 20.45
C GLN A 184 -17.75 6.58 20.60
N PHE A 185 -18.33 5.88 19.64
CA PHE A 185 -19.75 5.58 19.56
C PHE A 185 -20.02 4.25 18.88
N GLY A 186 -20.74 3.36 19.55
CA GLY A 186 -21.16 2.09 18.96
C GLY A 186 -22.36 1.47 19.65
N PHE A 187 -22.81 0.38 19.06
CA PHE A 187 -23.87 -0.50 19.51
C PHE A 187 -23.35 -1.94 19.63
N SER A 188 -24.26 -2.92 19.70
CA SER A 188 -23.87 -4.32 19.82
C SER A 188 -23.26 -4.90 18.54
N SER A 189 -23.51 -4.24 17.41
CA SER A 189 -23.02 -4.55 16.06
C SER A 189 -21.64 -3.96 15.81
N GLN A 190 -21.12 -4.14 14.58
CA GLN A 190 -19.98 -3.37 14.10
C GLN A 190 -20.46 -1.99 13.63
N ASP A 191 -19.85 -0.96 14.19
CA ASP A 191 -20.06 0.44 13.84
C ASP A 191 -18.72 1.01 13.37
N SER A 192 -18.77 1.84 12.33
CA SER A 192 -17.56 2.41 11.72
C SER A 192 -17.91 3.65 10.92
N PHE A 193 -17.11 4.71 11.05
CA PHE A 193 -17.15 5.84 10.14
C PHE A 193 -16.13 5.61 9.01
N ASN A 194 -16.60 5.75 7.78
CA ASN A 194 -15.82 5.51 6.57
C ASN A 194 -15.25 6.81 5.97
N ASP A 195 -15.92 7.94 6.20
CA ASP A 195 -15.49 9.23 5.67
C ASP A 195 -15.87 10.40 6.59
N ILE A 196 -15.16 11.52 6.47
CA ILE A 196 -15.31 12.72 7.29
C ILE A 196 -15.08 13.99 6.48
N VAL A 197 -15.89 15.02 6.75
CA VAL A 197 -15.66 16.38 6.26
C VAL A 197 -15.91 17.39 7.38
N LEU A 198 -15.10 18.44 7.38
CA LEU A 198 -15.25 19.58 8.27
C LEU A 198 -15.84 20.76 7.51
N SER A 199 -16.81 21.44 8.11
CA SER A 199 -17.35 22.67 7.53
C SER A 199 -17.95 23.58 8.60
N GLU A 200 -17.51 24.83 8.61
CA GLU A 200 -17.97 25.89 9.51
C GLU A 200 -17.84 25.49 10.99
N GLY A 201 -16.78 24.74 11.35
CA GLY A 201 -16.54 24.25 12.70
C GLY A 201 -17.43 23.07 13.11
N ASN A 202 -18.11 22.42 12.16
CA ASN A 202 -18.88 21.20 12.39
C ASN A 202 -18.17 20.00 11.78
N VAL A 203 -18.38 18.84 12.41
CA VAL A 203 -17.89 17.55 11.92
C VAL A 203 -19.06 16.78 11.30
N PHE A 204 -18.92 16.38 10.04
CA PHE A 204 -19.85 15.50 9.35
C PHE A 204 -19.15 14.20 8.99
N VAL A 205 -19.81 13.07 9.23
CA VAL A 205 -19.26 11.74 8.94
C VAL A 205 -20.23 10.89 8.14
N GLY A 206 -19.69 10.04 7.28
CA GLY A 206 -20.39 8.92 6.67
C GLY A 206 -19.95 7.61 7.31
N GLY A 207 -20.88 6.68 7.54
CA GLY A 207 -20.51 5.37 8.09
C GLY A 207 -21.64 4.38 8.17
N THR A 208 -21.37 3.23 8.78
CA THR A 208 -22.36 2.21 9.14
C THR A 208 -22.58 2.23 10.63
N VAL A 209 -23.85 2.37 11.03
CA VAL A 209 -24.31 2.16 12.41
C VAL A 209 -25.57 1.31 12.39
N ASP A 210 -25.50 0.09 12.93
CA ASP A 210 -26.46 -0.98 12.60
C ASP A 210 -27.74 -0.97 13.48
N GLU A 211 -27.85 0.01 14.38
CA GLU A 211 -28.99 0.22 15.25
C GLU A 211 -29.59 1.63 15.17
N ALA A 212 -30.92 1.68 15.17
CA ALA A 212 -31.70 2.91 15.16
C ALA A 212 -31.84 3.45 16.60
N ALA A 213 -30.85 4.24 17.06
CA ALA A 213 -31.06 5.49 17.81
C ALA A 213 -29.88 5.88 18.69
N PHE A 214 -29.49 7.15 18.63
CA PHE A 214 -29.23 7.92 19.86
C PHE A 214 -29.63 9.39 19.76
N VAL A 215 -30.07 9.94 20.90
CA VAL A 215 -30.29 11.37 21.18
C VAL A 215 -29.52 11.66 22.47
N GLY A 216 -28.44 12.44 22.36
CA GLY A 216 -27.68 13.00 23.49
C GLY A 216 -26.60 13.95 22.97
N SER A 217 -26.53 15.13 23.58
CA SER A 217 -26.06 16.37 22.98
C SER A 217 -24.53 16.47 22.78
N VAL A 218 -24.10 16.39 21.53
CA VAL A 218 -23.66 17.52 20.69
C VAL A 218 -24.59 17.46 19.47
N THR A 219 -24.92 18.55 18.78
CA THR A 219 -25.97 18.57 17.73
C THR A 219 -25.67 17.61 16.57
N TRP A 220 -26.07 16.35 16.74
CA TRP A 220 -25.90 15.25 15.80
C TRP A 220 -27.29 14.85 15.28
N ASN A 221 -27.48 14.97 13.97
CA ASN A 221 -28.63 14.42 13.26
C ASN A 221 -28.20 13.10 12.61
N GLN A 222 -28.38 11.97 13.30
CA GLN A 222 -28.20 10.65 12.69
C GLN A 222 -29.32 10.41 11.68
N LEU A 223 -28.98 10.22 10.40
CA LEU A 223 -29.96 10.05 9.33
C LEU A 223 -29.57 8.87 8.42
N GLY A 224 -30.22 7.72 8.63
CA GLY A 224 -30.05 6.50 7.84
C GLY A 224 -31.15 5.48 8.13
N ILE A 225 -31.39 4.54 7.21
CA ILE A 225 -32.22 3.36 7.47
C ILE A 225 -31.30 2.28 8.03
N LYS A 226 -31.76 1.47 8.98
CA LYS A 226 -30.99 0.33 9.49
C LYS A 226 -30.42 -0.51 8.33
N GLY A 227 -29.13 -0.81 8.38
CA GLY A 227 -28.40 -1.54 7.34
C GLY A 227 -27.92 -0.70 6.16
N SER A 228 -28.03 0.65 6.23
CA SER A 228 -27.38 1.54 5.27
C SER A 228 -25.93 1.77 5.65
N SER A 229 -25.06 1.89 4.65
CA SER A 229 -23.68 2.36 4.82
C SER A 229 -23.52 3.70 4.13
N GLY A 230 -23.09 4.72 4.87
CA GLY A 230 -22.50 5.93 4.31
C GLY A 230 -21.02 5.67 4.03
N ASN A 231 -20.62 5.81 2.77
CA ASN A 231 -19.26 5.48 2.33
C ASN A 231 -18.42 6.73 2.08
N ALA A 232 -19.03 7.81 1.57
CA ALA A 232 -18.35 9.09 1.31
C ALA A 232 -19.21 10.28 1.73
N VAL A 233 -18.57 11.36 2.17
CA VAL A 233 -19.18 12.62 2.56
C VAL A 233 -18.40 13.80 2.00
N VAL A 234 -19.10 14.77 1.41
CA VAL A 234 -18.45 16.01 0.94
C VAL A 234 -19.32 17.22 1.24
N GLU A 235 -18.69 18.34 1.58
CA GLU A 235 -19.34 19.65 1.59
C GLU A 235 -19.16 20.32 0.23
N ASN A 236 -20.26 20.84 -0.31
CA ASN A 236 -20.20 21.71 -1.47
C ASN A 236 -21.36 22.71 -1.49
N GLU A 237 -21.04 23.98 -1.75
CA GLU A 237 -21.99 25.09 -1.85
C GLU A 237 -22.95 25.25 -0.65
N GLY A 238 -22.49 24.93 0.57
CA GLY A 238 -23.28 25.03 1.80
C GLY A 238 -24.19 23.84 2.04
N PHE A 239 -23.94 22.71 1.38
CA PHE A 239 -24.66 21.46 1.59
C PHE A 239 -23.68 20.33 1.88
N ILE A 240 -24.13 19.39 2.72
CA ILE A 240 -23.46 18.12 2.93
C ILE A 240 -24.10 17.06 2.05
N PHE A 241 -23.28 16.36 1.29
CA PHE A 241 -23.69 15.22 0.49
C PHE A 241 -23.12 13.96 1.11
N LEU A 242 -23.99 12.95 1.29
CA LEU A 242 -23.63 11.63 1.79
C LEU A 242 -23.97 10.60 0.71
N ALA A 243 -22.97 9.87 0.23
CA ALA A 243 -23.13 8.77 -0.70
C ALA A 243 -22.95 7.44 0.01
N GLY A 244 -23.67 6.42 -0.45
CA GLY A 244 -23.61 5.12 0.17
C GLY A 244 -24.51 4.08 -0.47
N SER A 245 -24.84 3.06 0.30
CA SER A 245 -25.79 2.03 -0.10
C SER A 245 -26.83 1.77 0.98
N GLU A 246 -28.04 1.40 0.55
CA GLU A 246 -29.12 1.02 1.45
C GLU A 246 -29.80 -0.28 1.02
N PRO A 247 -30.38 -1.06 1.96
CA PRO A 247 -31.07 -2.30 1.64
C PRO A 247 -32.32 -2.07 0.78
N THR A 248 -32.59 -3.01 -0.12
CA THR A 248 -33.81 -3.07 -0.94
C THR A 248 -34.83 -4.04 -0.35
N GLU A 249 -36.12 -3.82 -0.65
CA GLU A 249 -37.19 -4.74 -0.23
C GLU A 249 -37.04 -6.16 -0.83
N SER A 250 -36.36 -6.29 -1.97
CA SER A 250 -36.13 -7.55 -2.67
C SER A 250 -34.94 -8.37 -2.17
N GLY A 251 -34.15 -7.84 -1.24
CA GLY A 251 -32.88 -8.43 -0.82
C GLY A 251 -31.75 -8.07 -1.78
N GLY A 252 -30.80 -7.26 -1.30
CA GLY A 252 -29.75 -6.60 -2.09
C GLY A 252 -29.63 -5.14 -1.66
N ASN A 253 -28.64 -4.42 -2.19
CA ASN A 253 -28.40 -3.01 -1.87
C ASN A 253 -28.55 -2.13 -3.10
N ARG A 254 -28.93 -0.88 -2.89
CA ARG A 254 -28.96 0.16 -3.93
C ARG A 254 -28.19 1.39 -3.50
N ALA A 255 -27.53 2.05 -4.44
CA ALA A 255 -26.79 3.27 -4.20
C ALA A 255 -27.73 4.45 -3.95
N PHE A 256 -27.32 5.34 -3.06
CA PHE A 256 -28.01 6.61 -2.82
C PHE A 256 -27.03 7.76 -2.70
N VAL A 257 -27.55 8.97 -2.92
CA VAL A 257 -26.91 10.24 -2.56
C VAL A 257 -27.93 11.06 -1.80
N ALA A 258 -27.64 11.37 -0.54
CA ALA A 258 -28.48 12.20 0.31
C ALA A 258 -27.84 13.58 0.45
N ARG A 259 -28.67 14.63 0.45
CA ARG A 259 -28.26 16.02 0.62
C ARG A 259 -28.83 16.56 1.93
N TYR A 260 -28.03 17.32 2.66
CA TYR A 260 -28.38 17.95 3.93
C TYR A 260 -27.93 19.41 3.94
N GLU A 261 -28.68 20.24 4.64
CA GLU A 261 -28.22 21.55 5.08
C GLU A 261 -27.06 21.39 6.08
N LEU A 262 -26.24 22.44 6.30
CA LEU A 262 -25.15 22.40 7.29
C LEU A 262 -25.63 22.18 8.74
N ASP A 263 -26.90 22.43 9.05
CA ASP A 263 -27.47 22.09 10.37
C ASP A 263 -27.89 20.61 10.49
N GLY A 264 -27.64 19.81 9.45
CA GLY A 264 -28.01 18.40 9.34
C GLY A 264 -29.46 18.16 8.93
N THR A 265 -30.22 19.18 8.58
CA THR A 265 -31.59 19.02 8.08
C THR A 265 -31.57 18.33 6.71
N PRO A 266 -32.31 17.22 6.49
CA PRO A 266 -32.37 16.58 5.19
C PRO A 266 -33.03 17.48 4.13
N ALA A 267 -32.32 17.67 3.02
CA ALA A 267 -32.67 18.58 1.92
C ALA A 267 -32.92 17.85 0.58
N GLY A 268 -32.60 16.56 0.47
CA GLY A 268 -32.86 15.77 -0.74
C GLY A 268 -32.30 14.36 -0.67
N LYS A 269 -32.78 13.47 -1.54
CA LYS A 269 -32.21 12.14 -1.73
C LYS A 269 -32.43 11.65 -3.16
N TRP A 270 -31.36 11.16 -3.76
CA TRP A 270 -31.35 10.44 -5.04
C TRP A 270 -31.02 8.97 -4.79
N ILE A 271 -31.58 8.09 -5.64
CA ILE A 271 -31.43 6.64 -5.54
C ILE A 271 -31.18 6.08 -6.94
N LEU A 272 -30.19 5.18 -7.07
CA LEU A 272 -29.90 4.47 -8.31
C LEU A 272 -30.59 3.09 -8.33
N GLU A 273 -31.70 2.99 -9.08
CA GLU A 273 -32.43 1.74 -9.26
C GLU A 273 -32.07 1.08 -10.60
N THR A 274 -31.20 0.07 -10.58
CA THR A 274 -30.78 -0.68 -11.79
C THR A 274 -31.40 -2.08 -11.86
N GLY A 275 -32.01 -2.56 -10.77
CA GLY A 275 -32.47 -3.94 -10.64
C GLY A 275 -31.34 -4.95 -10.32
N THR A 276 -30.10 -4.49 -10.25
CA THR A 276 -28.93 -5.20 -9.73
C THR A 276 -28.45 -4.51 -8.44
N LYS A 277 -27.47 -5.08 -7.74
CA LYS A 277 -26.89 -4.39 -6.59
C LYS A 277 -26.09 -3.18 -7.08
N THR A 278 -26.19 -2.08 -6.34
CA THR A 278 -25.41 -0.87 -6.55
C THR A 278 -24.94 -0.32 -5.21
N SER A 279 -23.75 0.26 -5.18
CA SER A 279 -23.21 0.98 -4.04
C SER A 279 -22.49 2.22 -4.55
N ALA A 280 -22.66 3.37 -3.88
CA ALA A 280 -21.83 4.54 -4.09
C ALA A 280 -20.71 4.55 -3.05
N THR A 281 -19.47 4.81 -3.46
CA THR A 281 -18.28 4.64 -2.63
C THR A 281 -17.50 5.93 -2.46
N GLY A 282 -17.42 6.79 -3.49
CA GLY A 282 -16.66 8.05 -3.45
C GLY A 282 -17.50 9.28 -3.87
N LEU A 283 -17.10 10.45 -3.37
CA LEU A 283 -17.68 11.75 -3.69
C LEU A 283 -16.60 12.81 -3.91
N ALA A 284 -16.73 13.59 -4.99
CA ALA A 284 -15.88 14.76 -5.23
C ALA A 284 -16.71 16.01 -5.53
N LYS A 285 -16.22 17.17 -5.08
CA LYS A 285 -16.75 18.48 -5.47
C LYS A 285 -16.25 18.88 -6.85
N ARG A 286 -17.14 19.37 -7.72
CA ARG A 286 -16.78 19.98 -9.00
C ARG A 286 -16.45 21.47 -8.79
N PRO A 287 -15.30 21.98 -9.26
CA PRO A 287 -15.00 23.42 -9.21
C PRO A 287 -16.03 24.29 -9.95
N SER A 288 -16.70 23.74 -10.96
CA SER A 288 -17.77 24.40 -11.71
C SER A 288 -19.12 24.41 -10.99
N GLY A 289 -19.23 23.81 -9.81
CA GLY A 289 -20.47 23.53 -9.09
C GLY A 289 -20.95 22.09 -9.31
N GLY A 290 -21.67 21.54 -8.32
CA GLY A 290 -22.15 20.15 -8.33
C GLY A 290 -21.17 19.14 -7.72
N ILE A 291 -21.53 17.87 -7.82
CA ILE A 291 -20.76 16.75 -7.27
C ILE A 291 -20.58 15.64 -8.31
N ILE A 292 -19.52 14.87 -8.14
CA ILE A 292 -19.31 13.60 -8.84
C ILE A 292 -19.45 12.47 -7.83
N VAL A 293 -20.14 11.42 -8.25
CA VAL A 293 -20.34 10.22 -7.45
C VAL A 293 -19.81 9.03 -8.23
N VAL A 294 -18.99 8.23 -7.55
CA VAL A 294 -18.53 6.94 -8.07
C VAL A 294 -19.06 5.80 -7.22
N GLY A 295 -19.08 4.61 -7.81
CA GLY A 295 -19.54 3.43 -7.15
C GLY A 295 -19.35 2.19 -8.01
N HIS A 296 -19.89 1.07 -7.55
CA HIS A 296 -19.87 -0.19 -8.29
C HIS A 296 -21.27 -0.77 -8.46
N THR A 297 -21.43 -1.63 -9.45
CA THR A 297 -22.69 -2.32 -9.77
C THR A 297 -22.47 -3.75 -10.22
N ASP A 298 -23.36 -4.66 -9.82
CA ASP A 298 -23.43 -6.03 -10.36
C ASP A 298 -24.05 -6.08 -11.78
N ALA A 299 -24.30 -4.92 -12.41
CA ALA A 299 -24.81 -4.85 -13.78
C ALA A 299 -23.66 -5.07 -14.77
N THR A 300 -23.62 -6.26 -15.36
CA THR A 300 -22.50 -6.70 -16.18
C THR A 300 -22.45 -6.01 -17.54
N VAL A 301 -21.56 -5.03 -17.69
CA VAL A 301 -21.15 -4.46 -18.98
C VAL A 301 -19.81 -5.05 -19.41
N TYR A 302 -18.86 -5.19 -18.48
CA TYR A 302 -17.49 -5.67 -18.77
C TYR A 302 -17.10 -6.88 -17.90
N GLY A 303 -17.52 -6.93 -16.64
CA GLY A 303 -17.24 -8.01 -15.68
C GLY A 303 -18.46 -8.39 -14.84
N HIS A 304 -18.24 -9.06 -13.70
CA HIS A 304 -19.31 -9.39 -12.75
C HIS A 304 -19.73 -8.15 -11.95
N ILE A 305 -18.76 -7.38 -11.44
CA ILE A 305 -18.95 -6.08 -10.79
C ILE A 305 -18.17 -5.03 -11.56
N ASP A 306 -18.85 -3.96 -11.99
CA ASP A 306 -18.25 -2.86 -12.77
C ASP A 306 -18.38 -1.52 -12.02
N GLY A 307 -17.43 -0.62 -12.24
CA GLY A 307 -17.48 0.75 -11.76
C GLY A 307 -18.48 1.62 -12.52
N TRP A 308 -19.08 2.60 -11.85
CA TRP A 308 -19.90 3.63 -12.47
C TRP A 308 -19.59 5.01 -11.92
N LEU A 309 -19.83 6.02 -12.75
CA LEU A 309 -19.64 7.43 -12.43
C LEU A 309 -20.85 8.23 -12.92
N VAL A 310 -21.28 9.18 -12.10
CA VAL A 310 -22.34 10.14 -12.46
C VAL A 310 -21.99 11.52 -11.93
N GLU A 311 -22.30 12.55 -12.72
CA GLU A 311 -22.23 13.94 -12.31
C GLU A 311 -23.63 14.43 -11.92
N MET A 312 -23.71 15.23 -10.85
CA MET A 312 -24.95 15.78 -10.35
C MET A 312 -24.81 17.27 -10.02
N THR A 313 -25.89 18.02 -10.20
CA THR A 313 -26.00 19.37 -9.64
C THR A 313 -26.14 19.29 -8.11
N THR A 314 -25.98 20.43 -7.43
CA THR A 314 -26.26 20.53 -5.99
C THR A 314 -27.73 20.30 -5.62
N ASP A 315 -28.63 20.29 -6.61
CA ASP A 315 -30.04 19.89 -6.48
C ASP A 315 -30.29 18.38 -6.71
N LEU A 316 -29.22 17.57 -6.80
CA LEU A 316 -29.28 16.13 -7.08
C LEU A 316 -29.90 15.80 -8.46
N GLU A 317 -29.79 16.72 -9.43
CA GLU A 317 -30.16 16.46 -10.81
C GLU A 317 -28.96 15.90 -11.58
N ILE A 318 -29.15 14.78 -12.28
CA ILE A 318 -28.09 14.15 -13.08
C ILE A 318 -27.70 15.08 -14.24
N VAL A 319 -26.40 15.28 -14.41
CA VAL A 319 -25.79 15.96 -15.55
C VAL A 319 -25.23 14.91 -16.50
N GLY A 320 -25.80 14.81 -17.71
CA GLY A 320 -25.36 13.84 -18.71
C GLY A 320 -25.90 12.42 -18.46
N ASP A 321 -25.08 11.41 -18.77
CA ASP A 321 -25.40 10.00 -18.61
C ASP A 321 -24.55 9.38 -17.49
N ILE A 322 -25.04 8.29 -16.89
CA ILE A 322 -24.24 7.47 -15.97
C ILE A 322 -23.25 6.67 -16.81
N SER A 323 -21.95 6.89 -16.58
CA SER A 323 -20.88 6.17 -17.24
C SER A 323 -20.57 4.89 -16.48
N VAL A 324 -20.37 3.78 -17.19
CA VAL A 324 -19.94 2.50 -16.62
C VAL A 324 -18.57 2.17 -17.19
N PHE A 325 -17.64 1.77 -16.32
CA PHE A 325 -16.25 1.46 -16.63
C PHE A 325 -15.79 0.23 -15.84
N GLY A 326 -14.79 -0.47 -16.34
CA GLY A 326 -14.33 -1.70 -15.73
C GLY A 326 -13.65 -2.63 -16.72
N THR A 327 -13.04 -3.67 -16.19
CA THR A 327 -12.35 -4.72 -16.93
C THR A 327 -13.24 -5.97 -17.01
N SER A 328 -12.68 -7.12 -17.39
CA SER A 328 -13.40 -8.39 -17.27
C SER A 328 -13.42 -8.95 -15.85
N ARG A 329 -12.74 -8.28 -14.92
CA ARG A 329 -12.64 -8.65 -13.50
C ARG A 329 -13.70 -7.89 -12.70
N ASP A 330 -13.75 -8.11 -11.38
CA ASP A 330 -14.55 -7.26 -10.50
C ASP A 330 -13.80 -5.97 -10.24
N ASP A 331 -14.37 -4.82 -10.58
CA ASP A 331 -13.75 -3.51 -10.39
C ASP A 331 -14.48 -2.75 -9.28
N PHE A 332 -13.73 -2.36 -8.25
CA PHE A 332 -14.23 -1.67 -7.06
C PHE A 332 -13.62 -0.28 -6.95
N PRO A 333 -14.30 0.78 -7.43
CA PRO A 333 -13.94 2.15 -7.12
C PRO A 333 -14.08 2.42 -5.63
N HIS A 334 -13.06 3.01 -5.01
CA HIS A 334 -13.07 3.38 -3.59
C HIS A 334 -13.28 4.88 -3.41
N ASP A 335 -12.54 5.71 -4.16
CA ASP A 335 -12.59 7.16 -4.02
C ASP A 335 -12.43 7.89 -5.37
N VAL A 336 -12.78 9.18 -5.40
CA VAL A 336 -12.72 10.05 -6.58
C VAL A 336 -12.26 11.45 -6.22
N ALA A 337 -11.43 12.04 -7.08
CA ALA A 337 -11.06 13.46 -7.04
C ALA A 337 -11.16 14.10 -8.43
N ILE A 338 -11.04 15.43 -8.50
CA ILE A 338 -11.09 16.18 -9.78
C ILE A 338 -9.71 16.77 -10.07
N ALA A 339 -9.03 16.24 -11.09
CA ALA A 339 -7.74 16.75 -11.54
C ALA A 339 -7.82 18.23 -11.97
N SER A 340 -6.67 18.90 -12.04
CA SER A 340 -6.61 20.34 -12.39
C SER A 340 -7.19 20.62 -13.78
N ASN A 341 -7.12 19.62 -14.68
CA ASN A 341 -7.68 19.66 -16.02
C ASN A 341 -9.22 19.44 -16.06
N GLY A 342 -9.85 19.18 -14.91
CA GLY A 342 -11.28 18.92 -14.75
C GLY A 342 -11.69 17.46 -14.93
N SER A 343 -10.77 16.53 -15.22
CA SER A 343 -11.12 15.11 -15.37
C SER A 343 -11.33 14.47 -13.99
N PRO A 344 -12.35 13.62 -13.82
CA PRO A 344 -12.46 12.77 -12.65
C PRO A 344 -11.33 11.74 -12.64
N VAL A 345 -10.62 11.66 -11.52
CA VAL A 345 -9.65 10.63 -11.19
C VAL A 345 -10.31 9.68 -10.21
N VAL A 346 -10.36 8.40 -10.53
CA VAL A 346 -10.97 7.38 -9.68
C VAL A 346 -9.92 6.37 -9.30
N VAL A 347 -9.84 6.02 -8.03
CA VAL A 347 -8.94 4.99 -7.53
C VAL A 347 -9.73 3.81 -6.98
N GLY A 348 -9.12 2.65 -6.98
CA GLY A 348 -9.77 1.44 -6.51
C GLY A 348 -8.91 0.21 -6.74
N ASN A 349 -9.55 -0.96 -6.75
CA ASN A 349 -8.89 -2.21 -7.07
C ASN A 349 -9.72 -3.07 -8.03
N THR A 350 -9.01 -3.91 -8.79
CA THR A 350 -9.59 -4.96 -9.61
C THR A 350 -9.31 -6.31 -8.96
N TYR A 351 -10.29 -7.20 -8.95
CA TYR A 351 -10.23 -8.48 -8.26
C TYR A 351 -10.71 -9.63 -9.16
N GLU A 352 -10.01 -10.76 -9.13
CA GLU A 352 -10.43 -12.00 -9.76
C GLU A 352 -10.17 -13.16 -8.79
N GLU A 353 -11.13 -14.08 -8.68
CA GLU A 353 -11.02 -15.23 -7.78
C GLU A 353 -9.77 -16.07 -8.10
N ASN A 354 -8.92 -16.30 -7.09
CA ASN A 354 -7.62 -16.98 -7.23
C ASN A 354 -6.58 -16.23 -8.08
N SER A 355 -6.74 -14.92 -8.24
CA SER A 355 -5.73 -14.01 -8.78
C SER A 355 -5.33 -12.97 -7.74
N TYR A 356 -4.32 -12.18 -8.09
CA TYR A 356 -3.91 -11.03 -7.30
C TYR A 356 -4.93 -9.90 -7.43
N THR A 357 -5.15 -9.16 -6.35
CA THR A 357 -5.83 -7.87 -6.37
C THR A 357 -4.89 -6.84 -7.00
N GLN A 358 -5.40 -6.01 -7.89
CA GLN A 358 -4.59 -4.98 -8.54
C GLN A 358 -5.22 -3.60 -8.37
N GLY A 359 -4.51 -2.73 -7.68
CA GLY A 359 -4.83 -1.32 -7.55
C GLY A 359 -4.91 -0.68 -8.93
N PHE A 360 -5.93 0.14 -9.14
CA PHE A 360 -6.06 0.94 -10.35
C PHE A 360 -6.19 2.42 -10.03
N VAL A 361 -5.63 3.21 -10.94
CA VAL A 361 -5.95 4.61 -11.10
C VAL A 361 -6.57 4.78 -12.47
N THR A 362 -7.74 5.42 -12.54
CA THR A 362 -8.41 5.68 -13.81
C THR A 362 -8.82 7.13 -14.00
N LEU A 363 -8.52 7.65 -15.19
CA LEU A 363 -9.00 8.95 -15.65
C LEU A 363 -10.23 8.76 -16.51
N VAL A 364 -11.36 9.32 -16.09
CA VAL A 364 -12.59 9.31 -16.87
C VAL A 364 -12.60 10.54 -17.78
N ARG A 365 -12.47 10.33 -19.09
CA ARG A 365 -12.44 11.42 -20.08
C ARG A 365 -13.86 11.81 -20.49
N ASP A 366 -14.02 13.07 -20.91
CA ASP A 366 -15.29 13.63 -21.38
C ASP A 366 -15.91 12.89 -22.58
N ASP A 367 -15.13 12.11 -23.33
CA ASP A 367 -15.59 11.29 -24.45
C ASP A 367 -16.11 9.90 -24.03
N GLY A 368 -16.17 9.63 -22.72
CA GLY A 368 -16.52 8.33 -22.15
C GLY A 368 -15.39 7.30 -22.20
N GLY A 369 -14.21 7.69 -22.70
CA GLY A 369 -13.01 6.88 -22.61
C GLY A 369 -12.44 6.89 -21.20
N TRP A 370 -11.84 5.77 -20.79
CA TRP A 370 -11.09 5.69 -19.55
C TRP A 370 -9.72 5.07 -19.80
N TYR A 371 -8.76 5.43 -18.97
CA TYR A 371 -7.40 4.90 -18.98
C TYR A 371 -7.15 4.31 -17.60
N VAL A 372 -6.93 2.99 -17.49
CA VAL A 372 -6.47 2.36 -16.25
C VAL A 372 -4.97 2.20 -16.31
N GLU A 373 -4.32 2.76 -15.30
CA GLU A 373 -3.01 2.32 -14.88
C GLU A 373 -3.19 1.33 -13.74
N SER A 374 -2.93 0.05 -14.01
CA SER A 374 -2.80 -0.97 -12.97
C SER A 374 -1.34 -1.05 -12.55
N GLY A 375 -1.07 -1.15 -11.26
CA GLY A 375 0.27 -1.44 -10.74
C GLY A 375 0.94 -2.53 -11.59
N VAL A 376 2.11 -2.23 -12.16
CA VAL A 376 2.77 -3.06 -13.18
C VAL A 376 3.54 -4.25 -12.61
N ASP A 377 3.49 -4.47 -11.30
CA ASP A 377 4.23 -5.51 -10.62
C ASP A 377 3.27 -6.52 -9.95
N HIS A 378 3.70 -7.78 -9.83
CA HIS A 378 2.89 -8.93 -9.42
C HIS A 378 2.51 -8.95 -7.92
N LEU A 379 2.19 -7.78 -7.37
CA LEU A 379 1.86 -7.59 -5.96
C LEU A 379 0.37 -7.30 -5.80
N ASP A 380 -0.15 -7.70 -4.64
CA ASP A 380 -1.53 -7.44 -4.25
C ASP A 380 -1.61 -5.96 -3.84
N ASP A 381 -2.07 -5.10 -4.75
CA ASP A 381 -2.14 -3.65 -4.55
C ASP A 381 -3.60 -3.21 -4.37
N GLU A 382 -3.87 -2.27 -3.47
CA GLU A 382 -5.17 -1.62 -3.29
C GLU A 382 -5.00 -0.10 -3.13
N PHE A 383 -5.87 0.70 -3.74
CA PHE A 383 -5.90 2.16 -3.53
C PHE A 383 -7.21 2.59 -2.88
N HIS A 384 -7.13 3.26 -1.74
CA HIS A 384 -8.29 3.61 -0.92
C HIS A 384 -8.72 5.07 -1.06
N GLY A 385 -7.76 6.00 -1.20
CA GLY A 385 -8.02 7.43 -1.20
C GLY A 385 -7.27 8.18 -2.29
N VAL A 386 -7.83 9.30 -2.75
CA VAL A 386 -7.18 10.15 -3.77
C VAL A 386 -7.35 11.63 -3.43
N ILE A 387 -6.30 12.41 -3.68
CA ILE A 387 -6.34 13.88 -3.56
C ILE A 387 -5.64 14.53 -4.75
N THR A 388 -6.16 15.67 -5.18
CA THR A 388 -5.60 16.44 -6.29
C THR A 388 -4.94 17.71 -5.76
N THR A 389 -3.84 18.11 -6.40
CA THR A 389 -3.13 19.34 -6.12
C THR A 389 -3.39 20.36 -7.22
N ASP A 390 -3.22 21.66 -6.93
CA ASP A 390 -3.57 22.71 -7.89
C ASP A 390 -2.67 22.72 -9.14
N ASN A 391 -1.45 22.15 -9.09
CA ASN A 391 -0.51 22.16 -10.22
C ASN A 391 0.46 20.96 -10.30
N ASN A 392 0.35 19.98 -9.41
CA ASN A 392 1.27 18.85 -9.33
C ASN A 392 0.56 17.52 -9.59
N GLY A 393 -0.55 17.51 -10.35
CA GLY A 393 -1.34 16.30 -10.56
C GLY A 393 -2.04 15.82 -9.29
N PHE A 394 -1.98 14.53 -8.98
CA PHE A 394 -2.73 13.92 -7.89
C PHE A 394 -1.95 12.80 -7.18
N TYR A 395 -2.34 12.51 -5.95
CA TYR A 395 -1.78 11.45 -5.13
C TYR A 395 -2.86 10.41 -4.82
N ALA A 396 -2.50 9.14 -4.92
CA ALA A 396 -3.31 8.01 -4.51
C ALA A 396 -2.65 7.33 -3.31
N ILE A 397 -3.43 7.06 -2.27
CA ILE A 397 -2.99 6.32 -1.09
C ILE A 397 -3.64 4.94 -1.05
N GLY A 398 -2.91 3.97 -0.57
CA GLY A 398 -3.38 2.60 -0.43
C GLY A 398 -2.36 1.72 0.28
N ASP A 399 -2.35 0.44 -0.09
CA ASP A 399 -1.36 -0.51 0.36
C ASP A 399 -0.89 -1.44 -0.76
N GLN A 400 0.30 -1.98 -0.56
CA GLN A 400 0.93 -2.96 -1.42
C GLN A 400 1.37 -4.14 -0.55
N TYR A 401 0.85 -5.33 -0.86
CA TYR A 401 1.19 -6.55 -0.17
C TYR A 401 2.30 -7.30 -0.90
N ASP A 402 3.40 -7.52 -0.16
CA ASP A 402 4.48 -8.42 -0.53
C ASP A 402 4.56 -9.61 0.44
N SER A 403 4.94 -10.78 -0.06
CA SER A 403 4.98 -12.00 0.77
C SER A 403 6.05 -12.01 1.86
N LEU A 404 7.07 -11.16 1.75
CA LEU A 404 8.16 -11.00 2.72
C LEU A 404 7.90 -9.82 3.66
N LEU A 405 7.35 -8.72 3.13
CA LEU A 405 7.12 -7.48 3.89
C LEU A 405 5.70 -7.36 4.47
N LEU A 406 4.76 -8.18 4.02
CA LEU A 406 3.31 -8.03 4.25
C LEU A 406 2.75 -6.75 3.59
N SER A 407 1.55 -6.30 3.97
CA SER A 407 0.96 -5.05 3.46
C SER A 407 1.77 -3.86 3.96
N GLN A 408 2.17 -2.97 3.05
CA GLN A 408 2.89 -1.74 3.34
C GLN A 408 2.13 -0.55 2.75
N ILE A 409 2.23 0.61 3.38
CA ILE A 409 1.54 1.82 2.92
C ILE A 409 2.12 2.23 1.58
N SER A 410 1.26 2.54 0.63
CA SER A 410 1.66 3.05 -0.67
C SER A 410 1.11 4.44 -0.92
N LEU A 411 2.00 5.37 -1.24
CA LEU A 411 1.66 6.72 -1.69
C LEU A 411 2.21 6.93 -3.11
N ALA A 412 1.32 7.00 -4.09
CA ALA A 412 1.67 7.12 -5.50
C ALA A 412 1.31 8.51 -6.04
N HIS A 413 2.29 9.19 -6.63
CA HIS A 413 2.17 10.52 -7.21
C HIS A 413 2.06 10.43 -8.74
N TYR A 414 1.02 11.04 -9.30
CA TYR A 414 0.74 11.04 -10.73
C TYR A 414 0.64 12.47 -11.27
N ASP A 415 0.97 12.66 -12.54
CA ASP A 415 0.61 13.88 -13.25
C ASP A 415 -0.88 13.92 -13.64
N ASP A 416 -1.38 15.07 -14.09
CA ASP A 416 -2.78 15.24 -14.53
C ASP A 416 -3.19 14.36 -15.73
N SER A 417 -2.23 13.76 -16.43
CA SER A 417 -2.47 12.81 -17.52
C SER A 417 -2.54 11.37 -17.06
N GLY A 418 -2.32 11.13 -15.77
CA GLY A 418 -2.38 9.82 -15.12
C GLY A 418 -1.08 9.04 -15.20
N VAL A 419 0.04 9.68 -15.55
CA VAL A 419 1.35 9.04 -15.57
C VAL A 419 1.94 9.05 -14.17
N LEU A 420 2.33 7.87 -13.67
CA LEU A 420 3.06 7.75 -12.40
C LEU A 420 4.40 8.49 -12.48
N LEU A 421 4.59 9.44 -11.57
CA LEU A 421 5.81 10.20 -11.40
C LEU A 421 6.71 9.58 -10.35
N GLU A 422 6.12 9.19 -9.21
CA GLU A 422 6.83 8.68 -8.04
C GLU A 422 5.92 7.78 -7.22
N LYS A 423 6.47 6.75 -6.56
CA LYS A 423 5.73 5.87 -5.65
C LYS A 423 6.60 5.64 -4.42
N PHE A 424 6.06 6.01 -3.26
CA PHE A 424 6.64 5.74 -1.96
C PHE A 424 5.95 4.51 -1.37
N ILE A 425 6.76 3.63 -0.77
CA ILE A 425 6.30 2.44 -0.05
C ILE A 425 7.03 2.45 1.28
N PHE A 426 6.29 2.48 2.37
CA PHE A 426 6.83 2.59 3.72
C PHE A 426 5.87 1.90 4.69
N GLY A 427 6.38 1.60 5.87
CA GLY A 427 5.70 0.76 6.83
C GLY A 427 6.69 0.05 7.72
N THR A 428 6.12 -0.75 8.61
CA THR A 428 6.86 -1.56 9.56
C THR A 428 7.19 -2.93 8.95
N PRO A 429 8.47 -3.31 8.91
CA PRO A 429 8.86 -4.60 8.36
C PRO A 429 8.22 -5.76 9.15
N SER A 430 7.52 -6.65 8.45
CA SER A 430 6.85 -7.85 9.00
C SER A 430 5.50 -7.63 9.69
N ASP A 431 4.92 -6.44 9.58
CA ASP A 431 3.57 -6.12 10.06
C ASP A 431 2.70 -5.58 8.92
N ASN A 432 1.38 -5.57 9.10
CA ASN A 432 0.46 -5.08 8.06
C ASN A 432 0.12 -3.62 8.28
N ASP A 433 0.49 -2.79 7.31
CA ASP A 433 0.29 -1.35 7.33
C ASP A 433 -0.54 -0.91 6.12
N TYR A 434 -1.58 -0.14 6.39
CA TYR A 434 -2.61 0.22 5.42
C TYR A 434 -2.72 1.74 5.33
N GLY A 435 -2.63 2.29 4.12
CA GLY A 435 -2.97 3.67 3.83
C GLY A 435 -4.44 3.80 3.43
N ASN A 436 -5.22 4.64 4.13
CA ASN A 436 -6.67 4.74 3.91
C ASN A 436 -7.10 6.13 3.46
N GLY A 437 -6.79 7.16 4.25
CA GLY A 437 -7.25 8.53 4.02
C GLY A 437 -6.11 9.47 3.66
N ILE A 438 -6.38 10.42 2.77
CA ILE A 438 -5.41 11.44 2.32
C ILE A 438 -6.08 12.82 2.18
N LYS A 439 -5.37 13.87 2.61
CA LYS A 439 -5.73 15.28 2.43
C LYS A 439 -4.48 16.14 2.24
N ILE A 440 -4.66 17.34 1.70
CA ILE A 440 -3.61 18.34 1.57
C ILE A 440 -3.99 19.58 2.36
N ASP A 441 -3.03 20.17 3.07
CA ASP A 441 -3.25 21.41 3.83
C ASP A 441 -2.91 22.66 3.01
N GLU A 442 -3.09 23.85 3.61
CA GLU A 442 -2.81 25.14 2.97
C GLU A 442 -1.32 25.39 2.69
N GLU A 443 -0.43 24.60 3.30
CA GLU A 443 1.03 24.65 3.13
C GLU A 443 1.53 23.62 2.12
N GLU A 444 0.60 22.95 1.40
CA GLU A 444 0.86 21.87 0.44
C GLU A 444 1.45 20.59 1.07
N ARG A 445 1.35 20.40 2.39
CA ARG A 445 1.74 19.13 3.04
C ARG A 445 0.68 18.07 2.85
N ILE A 446 1.11 16.84 2.63
CA ILE A 446 0.21 15.71 2.39
C ILE A 446 -0.04 15.00 3.72
N TRP A 447 -1.25 15.12 4.23
CA TRP A 447 -1.66 14.42 5.43
C TRP A 447 -2.27 13.07 5.07
N ILE A 448 -1.76 12.02 5.69
CA ILE A 448 -2.26 10.67 5.50
C ILE A 448 -2.72 10.03 6.81
N THR A 449 -3.61 9.06 6.70
CA THR A 449 -4.06 8.26 7.85
C THR A 449 -4.34 6.83 7.43
N GLY A 450 -4.28 5.93 8.39
CA GLY A 450 -4.54 4.53 8.14
C GLY A 450 -4.43 3.68 9.39
N SER A 451 -4.01 2.44 9.19
CA SER A 451 -3.83 1.51 10.30
C SER A 451 -2.53 0.74 10.18
N THR A 452 -1.79 0.61 11.28
CA THR A 452 -0.46 -0.01 11.35
C THR A 452 -0.46 -1.20 12.29
N GLY A 453 0.24 -2.28 11.93
CA GLY A 453 0.42 -3.46 12.78
C GLY A 453 1.62 -3.34 13.72
N GLY A 454 2.55 -2.43 13.39
CA GLY A 454 3.77 -2.18 14.14
C GLY A 454 3.93 -0.71 14.55
N PRO A 455 5.07 -0.36 15.18
CA PRO A 455 5.45 1.02 15.47
C PRO A 455 5.95 1.72 14.21
N LEU A 456 5.06 2.43 13.52
CA LEU A 456 5.39 3.31 12.40
C LEU A 456 6.12 4.57 12.89
N PHE A 457 5.74 5.11 14.06
CA PHE A 457 6.31 6.35 14.61
C PHE A 457 6.79 6.20 16.07
N SER A 458 7.81 6.99 16.43
CA SER A 458 8.41 7.02 17.79
C SER A 458 7.89 8.21 18.62
N PRO A 459 7.64 8.08 19.96
CA PRO A 459 7.91 6.92 20.80
C PRO A 459 6.76 5.90 20.87
N PHE A 460 7.14 4.63 20.73
CA PHE A 460 6.25 3.47 20.81
C PHE A 460 5.46 3.35 22.13
N GLN A 461 4.20 2.92 22.05
CA GLN A 461 3.47 2.39 23.21
C GLN A 461 3.91 0.95 23.51
N GLU A 462 4.89 0.80 24.41
CA GLU A 462 5.47 -0.49 24.77
C GLU A 462 4.42 -1.56 25.15
N GLY A 463 4.32 -2.62 24.33
CA GLY A 463 3.49 -3.80 24.58
C GLY A 463 2.25 -3.93 23.72
N ASP A 464 2.05 -3.03 22.76
CA ASP A 464 0.99 -3.15 21.78
C ASP A 464 1.28 -4.27 20.76
N LYS A 465 0.27 -5.09 20.48
CA LYS A 465 0.30 -6.18 19.47
C LYS A 465 -0.94 -6.11 18.58
N THR A 466 -1.63 -4.98 18.60
CA THR A 466 -2.87 -4.75 17.91
C THR A 466 -2.68 -3.68 16.85
N THR A 467 -3.47 -3.79 15.78
CA THR A 467 -3.47 -2.80 14.71
C THR A 467 -3.94 -1.46 15.27
N ASN A 468 -3.16 -0.40 15.12
CA ASN A 468 -3.41 0.93 15.65
C ASN A 468 -3.75 1.93 14.54
N CYS A 469 -4.40 3.04 14.89
CA CYS A 469 -4.57 4.17 14.00
C CYS A 469 -3.26 4.99 13.91
N TYR A 470 -2.99 5.57 12.75
CA TYR A 470 -1.94 6.58 12.60
C TYR A 470 -2.42 7.79 11.80
N VAL A 471 -1.77 8.93 12.01
CA VAL A 471 -1.88 10.14 11.18
C VAL A 471 -0.52 10.82 11.10
N THR A 472 -0.09 11.24 9.90
CA THR A 472 1.19 11.93 9.70
C THR A 472 1.08 12.95 8.56
N PRO A 473 1.74 14.12 8.64
CA PRO A 473 2.08 14.94 7.48
C PRO A 473 3.35 14.42 6.82
N ILE A 474 3.31 14.34 5.49
CA ILE A 474 4.39 13.98 4.59
C ILE A 474 4.75 15.19 3.71
#